data_AF-A0A3D1V1N8-F1
#
_entry.id   AF-A0A3D1V1N8-F1
#
_cell.length_a   1.000
_cell.length_b   1.000
_cell.length_c   1.000
_cell.angle_alpha   90.00
_cell.angle_beta   90.00
_cell.angle_gamma   90.00
#
_symmetry.space_group_name_H-M   'P 1'
#
loop_
_entity.id
_entity.type
_entity.pdbx_description
1 polymer ?
#
loop_
_entity_poly.entity_id
_entity_poly.type
_entity_poly.pdbx_seq_one_letter_code
_entity_poly.pdbx_strand_id
1 'polypeptide(L)' 'SSIDRVRDHLCTKGIFGDVAELCEMRGDCTWVVTCPDCGTMFTLDDDEHDELLSWSRAAGQSCGISA' A
#
# COMPACT_ATOMS: atom_id res chain seq x y z
N SER A 1 6.15 0.69 -11.12
CA SER A 1 6.51 1.24 -9.79
C SER A 1 6.09 0.24 -8.71
N SER A 2 6.45 0.45 -7.44
CA SER A 2 5.92 -0.33 -6.32
C SER A 2 4.39 -0.23 -6.25
N ILE A 3 3.82 0.93 -6.63
CA ILE A 3 2.38 1.18 -6.74
C ILE A 3 1.70 0.15 -7.64
N ASP A 4 2.20 -0.06 -8.86
CA ASP A 4 1.60 -1.01 -9.81
C ASP A 4 1.60 -2.43 -9.25
N ARG A 5 2.69 -2.82 -8.57
CA ARG A 5 2.79 -4.15 -7.94
C ARG A 5 1.77 -4.34 -6.83
N VAL A 6 1.53 -3.31 -6.01
CA VAL A 6 0.51 -3.35 -4.96
C VAL A 6 -0.89 -3.43 -5.59
N ARG A 7 -1.19 -2.57 -6.57
CA ARG A 7 -2.48 -2.57 -7.28
C ARG A 7 -2.75 -3.92 -7.91
N ASP A 8 -1.84 -4.44 -8.72
CA ASP A 8 -2.00 -5.73 -9.38
C ASP A 8 -2.20 -6.86 -8.36
N HIS A 9 -1.43 -6.86 -7.27
CA HIS A 9 -1.51 -7.92 -6.27
C HIS A 9 -2.82 -7.91 -5.46
N LEU A 10 -3.29 -6.73 -5.05
CA LEU A 10 -4.47 -6.59 -4.20
C LEU A 10 -5.77 -6.61 -5.01
N CYS A 11 -5.77 -6.03 -6.21
CA CYS A 11 -6.94 -5.96 -7.08
C CYS A 11 -7.27 -7.28 -7.77
N THR A 12 -6.28 -8.14 -8.00
CA THR A 12 -6.56 -9.54 -8.40
C THR A 12 -7.35 -10.31 -7.35
N LYS A 13 -7.35 -9.84 -6.09
CA LYS A 13 -8.10 -10.42 -4.96
C LYS A 13 -9.32 -9.60 -4.53
N GLY A 14 -9.39 -8.33 -4.93
CA GLY A 14 -10.44 -7.41 -4.50
C GLY A 14 -10.39 -7.11 -2.99
N ILE A 15 -9.18 -6.90 -2.46
CA ILE A 15 -8.94 -6.66 -1.02
C ILE A 15 -8.12 -5.37 -0.79
N PHE A 16 -8.15 -4.90 0.46
CA PHE A 16 -7.30 -3.81 0.92
C PHE A 16 -6.10 -4.37 1.70
N GLY A 17 -4.92 -3.79 1.51
CA GLY A 17 -3.71 -4.10 2.24
C GLY A 17 -3.63 -3.31 3.55
N ASP A 18 -3.06 -3.93 4.57
CA ASP A 18 -2.75 -3.30 5.85
C ASP A 18 -1.51 -2.42 5.68
N VAL A 19 -1.54 -1.20 6.22
CA VAL A 19 -0.46 -0.22 6.07
C VAL A 19 0.20 0.04 7.42
N ALA A 20 1.53 0.03 7.45
CA ALA A 20 2.32 0.42 8.60
C ALA A 20 3.48 1.32 8.19
N GLU A 21 3.71 2.38 8.96
CA GLU A 21 4.89 3.22 8.83
C GLU A 21 6.06 2.60 9.62
N LEU A 22 7.22 2.48 8.98
CA LEU A 22 8.47 2.02 9.57
C LEU A 22 9.51 3.13 9.50
N CYS A 23 9.74 3.78 10.64
CA CYS A 23 10.78 4.79 10.79
C CYS A 23 12.05 4.21 11.41
N GLU A 24 13.17 4.31 10.70
CA GLU A 24 14.47 4.05 11.30
C GLU A 24 14.88 5.21 12.22
N MET A 25 15.71 4.95 13.24
CA MET A 25 16.15 5.95 14.23
C MET A 25 16.81 7.21 13.63
N ARG A 26 17.20 7.17 12.35
CA ARG A 26 17.82 8.27 11.62
C ARG A 26 16.81 9.19 10.91
N GLY A 27 15.50 8.93 11.06
CA GLY A 27 14.43 9.75 10.48
C GLY A 27 14.08 9.40 9.03
N ASP A 28 14.53 8.24 8.54
CA ASP A 28 14.11 7.69 7.27
C ASP A 28 12.89 6.79 7.53
N CYS A 29 11.71 7.27 7.13
CA CYS A 29 10.45 6.56 7.28
C CYS A 29 10.03 5.98 5.93
N THR A 30 9.54 4.75 5.97
CA THR A 30 9.00 4.08 4.79
C THR A 30 7.68 3.43 5.14
N TRP A 31 6.81 3.27 4.14
CA TRP A 31 5.51 2.65 4.30
C TRP A 31 5.59 1.19 3.87
N VAL A 32 5.04 0.29 4.67
CA VAL A 32 4.91 -1.12 4.34
C VAL A 32 3.45 -1.50 4.20
N VAL A 33 3.10 -1.98 3.01
CA VAL A 33 1.78 -2.56 2.71
C VAL A 33 1.88 -4.08 2.83
N THR A 34 1.07 -4.67 3.69
CA THR A 34 0.98 -6.11 3.88
C THR A 34 -0.34 -6.63 3.32
N CYS A 35 -0.27 -7.63 2.45
CA CYS A 35 -1.46 -8.33 1.96
C CYS A 35 -2.02 -9.23 3.08
N PRO A 36 -3.26 -9.02 3.56
CA PRO A 36 -3.81 -9.81 4.67
C PRO A 36 -4.12 -11.26 4.29
N ASP A 37 -4.24 -11.55 2.99
CA ASP A 37 -4.54 -12.90 2.48
C ASP A 37 -3.30 -13.82 2.47
N CYS A 38 -2.13 -13.31 2.08
CA CYS A 38 -0.94 -14.13 1.86
C CYS A 38 0.35 -13.61 2.55
N GLY A 39 0.28 -12.47 3.24
CA GLY A 39 1.42 -11.88 3.95
C GLY A 39 2.49 -11.26 3.05
N THR A 40 2.26 -11.10 1.74
CA THR A 40 3.21 -10.43 0.84
C THR A 40 3.34 -8.96 1.26
N MET A 41 4.57 -8.48 1.39
CA MET A 41 4.89 -7.12 1.82
C MET A 41 5.45 -6.30 0.66
N PHE A 42 5.06 -5.03 0.59
CA PHE A 42 5.56 -4.06 -0.36
C PHE A 42 6.00 -2.82 0.40
N THR A 43 7.16 -2.28 0.03
CA THR A 43 7.71 -1.06 0.61
C THR A 43 7.44 0.09 -0.35
N LEU A 44 6.95 1.21 0.18
CA LEU A 44 6.64 2.45 -0.53
C LEU A 44 7.38 3.60 0.14
N ASP A 45 7.83 4.57 -0.65
CA ASP A 45 8.17 5.88 -0.13
C ASP A 45 6.90 6.72 0.14
N ASP A 46 7.08 7.92 0.70
CA ASP A 46 5.97 8.81 1.04
C ASP A 46 5.12 9.21 -0.19
N ASP A 47 5.78 9.52 -1.31
CA ASP A 47 5.11 9.92 -2.55
C ASP A 47 4.28 8.75 -3.13
N GLU A 48 4.85 7.54 -3.14
CA GLU A 48 4.17 6.33 -3.58
C GLU A 48 2.99 5.95 -2.67
N HIS A 49 3.15 6.12 -1.36
CA HIS A 49 2.08 5.90 -0.39
C HIS A 49 0.91 6.87 -0.61
N ASP A 50 1.19 8.17 -0.74
CA ASP A 50 0.16 9.20 -0.92
C ASP A 50 -0.59 9.04 -2.25
N GLU A 51 0.13 8.71 -3.33
CA GLU A 51 -0.50 8.41 -4.62
C GLU A 51 -1.43 7.19 -4.50
N LEU A 52 -0.95 6.11 -3.89
CA LEU A 52 -1.72 4.88 -3.76
C LEU A 52 -2.93 5.07 -2.83
N LEU A 53 -2.80 5.83 -1.75
CA LEU A 53 -3.88 6.15 -0.83
C LEU A 53 -4.96 7.01 -1.50
N SER A 54 -4.54 8.04 -2.25
CA SER A 54 -5.43 8.87 -3.04
C SER A 54 -6.23 8.05 -4.06
N TRP A 55 -5.54 7.17 -4.79
CA TRP A 55 -6.17 6.25 -5.73
C TRP A 55 -7.15 5.28 -5.03
N SER A 56 -6.79 4.74 -3.86
CA SER A 56 -7.62 3.79 -3.10
C SER A 56 -8.91 4.43 -2.57
N ARG A 57 -8.91 5.74 -2.32
CA ARG A 57 -10.08 6.52 -1.90
C ARG A 57 -10.97 6.98 -3.06
N ALA A 58 -10.54 6.78 -4.31
CA ALA A 58 -11.36 7.12 -5.46
C ALA A 58 -12.64 6.27 -5.50
N ALA A 59 -13.76 6.88 -5.92
CA ALA A 59 -15.04 6.19 -5.97
C ALA A 59 -14.99 4.97 -6.90
N GLY A 60 -15.52 3.83 -6.43
CA GLY A 60 -15.62 2.61 -7.21
C GLY A 60 -14.44 1.63 -7.07
N GLN A 61 -13.46 1.92 -6.21
CA GLN A 61 -12.39 0.95 -5.94
C GLN A 61 -12.86 -0.18 -5.01
N SER A 62 -12.49 -1.41 -5.37
CA SER A 62 -12.70 -2.63 -4.58
C SER A 62 -11.42 -3.16 -3.95
N CYS A 63 -10.31 -2.44 -4.10
CA CYS A 63 -8.98 -2.83 -3.66
C CYS A 63 -8.10 -1.59 -3.43
N GLY A 64 -7.01 -1.77 -2.70
CA GLY A 64 -6.03 -0.72 -2.46
C GLY A 64 -5.46 -0.77 -1.07
N ILE A 65 -5.22 0.39 -0.46
CA ILE A 65 -4.75 0.49 0.92
C ILE A 65 -5.75 1.27 1.77
N SER A 66 -5.88 0.86 3.03
CA SER A 66 -6.66 1.58 4.04
C SER A 66 -5.75 2.44 4.91
N ALA A 67 -6.17 3.68 5.16
CA ALA A 67 -5.52 4.59 6.11
C ALA A 67 -5.84 4.22 7.56
#